data_AF-A0A2I0X2G6-F1
#
_entry.id   AF-A0A2I0X2G6-F1
#
_cell.length_a   1.000
_cell.length_b   1.000
_cell.length_c   1.000
_cell.angle_alpha   90.00
_cell.angle_beta   90.00
_cell.angle_gamma   90.00
#
_symmetry.space_group_name_H-M   'P 1'
#
loop_
_entity.id
_entity.type
_entity.pdbx_description
1 polymer ?
#
loop_
_entity_poly.entity_id
_entity_poly.type
_entity_poly.pdbx_seq_one_letter_code
_entity_poly.pdbx_strand_id
1 'polypeptide(L)'
;MKDSGTHRATTFSSIPNKESGQSVQSVACMSVRVHPSLSEKRKDTFSRSLFVVGEIGGNDYNYGFLQSWSFQEVKSLVPHVINTISTAIHDLIDMGAKTLLVPGNFPIGCIAAFLTYYENSKVEDYNMSTGCINWLNEFSEYHNNILKQELNRLRYIHPHTTIIYADYFNAVTNILSPANSTRLERVPLAACCGSGGGRYNYGKSISCGSENSTVCGDSSTYLSWDGMHFTEATYKAIAKGILEGPFADPSINKTCSSSNIGYVDLIDMGAKTLLVPGNFPIGCIAAFLTYYENSKVEDYNTSTGCINWLNEFSEYHNNILKQELNRLRYIHPHTTIIYADYFNAVMNILSPANSTRLEKVPLAACCGSGGGRYNYGKSISCGSENSTVCGDPSTYLSWDGLHFTEATYKAIAKGILEGPFADPSINKTCSSSNIGYVVKELTINVSKAD
;
A
#
# COMPACT_ATOMS: atom_id res chain seq x y z
N MET A 1 -20.55 16.01 -68.88
CA MET A 1 -19.65 14.85 -68.69
C MET A 1 -19.17 14.95 -67.25
N LYS A 2 -19.75 14.18 -66.30
CA LYS A 2 -19.29 12.86 -65.80
C LYS A 2 -17.80 12.91 -65.38
N ASP A 3 -17.31 12.48 -64.23
CA ASP A 3 -17.73 11.57 -63.14
C ASP A 3 -16.59 11.70 -62.06
N SER A 4 -16.87 11.88 -60.76
CA SER A 4 -16.75 10.91 -59.63
C SER A 4 -15.35 10.54 -59.07
N GLY A 5 -15.25 10.58 -57.72
CA GLY A 5 -14.28 9.86 -56.86
C GLY A 5 -12.86 10.43 -56.79
N THR A 6 -12.13 10.48 -55.67
CA THR A 6 -12.19 9.74 -54.41
C THR A 6 -11.28 10.44 -53.39
N HIS A 7 -11.72 10.49 -52.13
CA HIS A 7 -10.84 10.72 -50.98
C HIS A 7 -9.77 9.62 -50.93
N ARG A 8 -8.48 9.99 -50.87
CA ARG A 8 -7.41 9.04 -50.54
C ARG A 8 -6.69 9.52 -49.29
N ALA A 9 -6.91 8.74 -48.23
CA ALA A 9 -6.28 8.84 -46.94
C ALA A 9 -4.75 8.87 -47.08
N THR A 10 -4.13 9.89 -46.52
CA THR A 10 -2.72 9.84 -46.13
C THR A 10 -2.62 9.01 -44.86
N THR A 11 -2.02 7.85 -45.03
CA THR A 11 -1.55 6.90 -44.02
C THR A 11 -0.79 7.60 -42.91
N PHE A 12 -1.40 7.71 -41.72
CA PHE A 12 -0.61 7.73 -40.48
C PHE A 12 -0.03 6.34 -40.32
N SER A 13 1.30 6.25 -40.34
CA SER A 13 2.03 5.06 -39.99
C SER A 13 1.50 4.53 -38.66
N SER A 14 1.03 3.30 -38.73
CA SER A 14 0.70 2.42 -37.63
C SER A 14 1.68 2.58 -36.47
N ILE A 15 1.23 3.22 -35.39
CA ILE A 15 1.78 2.99 -34.05
C ILE A 15 1.53 1.50 -33.79
N PRO A 16 2.56 0.67 -33.60
CA PRO A 16 2.34 -0.72 -33.27
C PRO A 16 1.65 -0.75 -31.92
N ASN A 17 0.44 -1.33 -31.89
CA ASN A 17 -0.15 -1.88 -30.67
C ASN A 17 0.83 -2.94 -30.13
N LYS A 18 1.82 -2.50 -29.36
CA LYS A 18 2.43 -3.30 -28.32
C LYS A 18 1.62 -2.99 -27.08
N GLU A 19 0.84 -3.98 -26.64
CA GLU A 19 0.41 -4.12 -25.25
C GLU A 19 1.67 -4.06 -24.38
N SER A 20 2.09 -2.83 -24.07
CA SER A 20 3.13 -2.58 -23.08
C SER A 20 2.42 -2.76 -21.76
N GLY A 21 2.72 -3.87 -21.08
CA GLY A 21 2.33 -4.10 -19.70
C GLY A 21 2.86 -2.96 -18.84
N GLN A 22 2.03 -1.93 -18.66
CA GLN A 22 2.25 -0.88 -17.68
C GLN A 22 2.06 -1.54 -16.32
N SER A 23 3.14 -1.61 -15.54
CA SER A 23 3.07 -2.08 -14.17
C SER A 23 2.31 -1.05 -13.35
N VAL A 24 1.03 -1.34 -13.09
CA VAL A 24 0.34 -0.69 -11.98
C VAL A 24 0.92 -1.27 -10.70
N GLN A 25 1.70 -0.49 -9.95
CA GLN A 25 2.40 -0.96 -8.76
C GLN A 25 1.37 -1.40 -7.71
N SER A 26 1.39 -2.71 -7.47
CA SER A 26 0.47 -3.42 -6.60
C SER A 26 0.97 -3.30 -5.15
N VAL A 27 0.42 -2.35 -4.39
CA VAL A 27 0.30 -2.50 -2.93
C VAL A 27 -0.98 -3.27 -2.68
N ALA A 28 -0.89 -4.31 -1.84
CA ALA A 28 -1.86 -5.37 -1.72
C ALA A 28 -3.30 -4.90 -1.39
N CYS A 29 -4.09 -4.68 -2.43
CA CYS A 29 -5.34 -5.42 -2.51
C CYS A 29 -5.16 -6.49 -3.57
N MET A 30 -4.83 -7.69 -3.10
CA MET A 30 -4.77 -8.87 -3.93
C MET A 30 -6.17 -9.10 -4.51
N SER A 31 -6.31 -8.79 -5.80
CA SER A 31 -7.37 -9.29 -6.66
C SER A 31 -7.18 -10.81 -6.76
N VAL A 32 -7.77 -11.53 -5.80
CA VAL A 32 -7.81 -12.98 -5.84
C VAL A 32 -9.12 -13.38 -6.52
N ARG A 33 -9.05 -13.76 -7.80
CA ARG A 33 -10.03 -14.71 -8.34
C ARG A 33 -9.82 -16.05 -7.62
N VAL A 34 -10.40 -16.17 -6.43
CA VAL A 34 -10.47 -17.44 -5.70
C VAL A 34 -11.48 -18.31 -6.44
N HIS A 35 -11.11 -19.57 -6.66
CA HIS A 35 -11.97 -20.61 -7.20
C HIS A 35 -13.32 -20.66 -6.44
N PRO A 36 -14.46 -21.04 -7.05
CA PRO A 36 -15.83 -20.78 -6.53
C PRO A 36 -16.21 -21.42 -5.18
N SER A 37 -15.30 -22.11 -4.50
CA SER A 37 -15.55 -22.76 -3.21
C SER A 37 -14.80 -22.08 -2.05
N LEU A 38 -14.95 -20.77 -1.92
CA LEU A 38 -14.73 -20.13 -0.61
C LEU A 38 -15.70 -20.77 0.39
N SER A 39 -15.17 -21.31 1.49
CA SER A 39 -15.99 -21.90 2.56
C SER A 39 -16.92 -20.82 3.12
N GLU A 40 -18.15 -21.16 3.47
CA GLU A 40 -19.16 -20.23 4.00
C GLU A 40 -18.62 -19.32 5.12
N LYS A 41 -17.80 -19.91 5.99
CA LYS A 41 -17.09 -19.26 7.09
C LYS A 41 -16.11 -18.14 6.69
N ARG A 42 -15.46 -18.28 5.53
CA ARG A 42 -14.54 -17.26 4.97
C ARG A 42 -15.33 -16.06 4.45
N LYS A 43 -16.44 -16.33 3.74
CA LYS A 43 -17.37 -15.28 3.30
C LYS A 43 -17.94 -14.51 4.48
N ASP A 44 -18.32 -15.21 5.55
CA ASP A 44 -18.77 -14.58 6.79
C ASP A 44 -17.67 -13.68 7.42
N THR A 45 -16.42 -14.13 7.46
CA THR A 45 -15.29 -13.33 7.98
C THR A 45 -15.06 -12.06 7.15
N PHE A 46 -15.04 -12.18 5.83
CA PHE A 46 -14.91 -11.04 4.92
C PHE A 46 -16.09 -10.08 5.10
N SER A 47 -17.30 -10.59 5.28
CA SER A 47 -18.49 -9.77 5.45
C SER A 47 -18.51 -8.93 6.74
N ARG A 48 -17.69 -9.31 7.74
CA ARG A 48 -17.56 -8.64 9.04
C ARG A 48 -16.27 -7.83 9.19
N SER A 49 -15.43 -7.78 8.15
CA SER A 49 -14.13 -7.10 8.17
C SER A 49 -14.17 -5.76 7.43
N LEU A 50 -13.35 -4.81 7.87
CA LEU A 50 -13.04 -3.60 7.11
C LEU A 50 -11.81 -3.85 6.25
N PHE A 51 -11.94 -3.66 4.94
CA PHE A 51 -10.83 -3.74 4.00
C PHE A 51 -10.32 -2.34 3.68
N VAL A 52 -9.07 -2.04 3.98
CA VAL A 52 -8.42 -0.79 3.54
C VAL A 52 -7.76 -1.05 2.20
N VAL A 53 -8.28 -0.44 1.14
CA VAL A 53 -7.90 -0.69 -0.27
C VAL A 53 -6.92 0.36 -0.75
N GLY A 54 -5.72 0.38 -0.18
CA GLY A 54 -4.65 1.28 -0.58
C GLY A 54 -3.66 1.65 0.51
N GLU A 55 -2.72 2.54 0.23
CA GLU A 55 -2.62 3.36 -1.00
C GLU A 55 -2.19 2.56 -2.26
N ILE A 56 -2.88 2.73 -3.40
CA ILE A 56 -2.54 2.15 -4.71
C ILE A 56 -2.35 3.30 -5.70
N GLY A 57 -1.25 3.30 -6.47
CA GLY A 57 -0.99 4.32 -7.49
C GLY A 57 0.05 5.38 -7.15
N GLY A 58 0.29 5.64 -5.85
CA GLY A 58 1.22 6.69 -5.41
C GLY A 58 2.62 6.52 -5.97
N ASN A 59 3.17 5.31 -5.91
CA ASN A 59 4.50 5.03 -6.44
C ASN A 59 4.57 5.14 -7.97
N ASP A 60 3.49 4.80 -8.70
CA ASP A 60 3.38 4.95 -10.15
C ASP A 60 3.53 6.42 -10.56
N TYR A 61 2.85 7.32 -9.85
CA TYR A 61 2.95 8.76 -10.07
C TYR A 61 4.29 9.32 -9.61
N ASN A 62 4.75 8.89 -8.43
CA ASN A 62 6.01 9.34 -7.85
C ASN A 62 7.17 9.04 -8.76
N TYR A 63 7.20 7.83 -9.30
CA TYR A 63 8.20 7.41 -10.26
C TYR A 63 8.18 8.31 -11.51
N GLY A 64 7.02 8.49 -12.14
CA GLY A 64 6.90 9.32 -13.34
C GLY A 64 7.42 10.74 -13.13
N PHE A 65 6.97 11.42 -12.06
CA PHE A 65 7.42 12.78 -11.76
C PHE A 65 8.92 12.86 -11.41
N LEU A 66 9.44 11.92 -10.62
CA LEU A 66 10.86 11.88 -10.26
C LEU A 66 11.78 11.52 -11.43
N GLN A 67 11.23 10.97 -12.52
CA GLN A 67 11.91 10.75 -13.81
C GLN A 67 11.69 11.90 -14.80
N SER A 68 11.19 13.05 -14.34
CA SER A 68 10.89 14.22 -15.19
C SER A 68 9.86 13.96 -16.29
N TRP A 69 8.97 12.98 -16.13
CA TRP A 69 7.84 12.86 -17.04
C TRP A 69 6.97 14.12 -16.94
N SER A 70 6.40 14.54 -18.07
CA SER A 70 5.49 15.65 -18.11
C SER A 70 4.21 15.34 -17.32
N PHE A 71 3.52 16.39 -16.88
CA PHE A 71 2.22 16.26 -16.24
C PHE A 71 1.24 15.41 -17.06
N GLN A 72 1.22 15.55 -18.40
CA GLN A 72 0.31 14.78 -19.25
C GLN A 72 0.68 13.30 -19.33
N GLU A 73 1.97 12.97 -19.36
CA GLU A 73 2.44 11.59 -19.32
C GLU A 73 2.04 10.91 -18.01
N VAL A 74 2.29 11.55 -16.86
CA VAL A 74 1.87 10.97 -15.56
C VAL A 74 0.35 10.93 -15.43
N LYS A 75 -0.37 11.95 -15.91
CA LYS A 75 -1.84 11.97 -15.92
C LYS A 75 -2.44 10.84 -16.74
N SER A 76 -1.76 10.40 -17.80
CA SER A 76 -2.21 9.26 -18.61
C SER A 76 -2.27 7.94 -17.82
N LEU A 77 -1.55 7.82 -16.69
CA LEU A 77 -1.58 6.65 -15.81
C LEU A 77 -2.84 6.60 -14.93
N VAL A 78 -3.52 7.73 -14.71
CA VAL A 78 -4.65 7.82 -13.75
C VAL A 78 -5.77 6.82 -14.09
N PRO A 79 -6.28 6.72 -15.33
CA PRO A 79 -7.31 5.72 -15.65
C PRO A 79 -6.89 4.27 -15.38
N HIS A 80 -5.62 3.93 -15.61
CA HIS A 80 -5.09 2.58 -15.37
C HIS A 80 -5.03 2.27 -13.87
N VAL A 81 -4.53 3.20 -13.06
CA VAL A 81 -4.52 3.06 -11.59
C VAL A 81 -5.93 2.93 -11.03
N ILE A 82 -6.87 3.78 -11.46
CA ILE A 82 -8.28 3.71 -11.01
C ILE A 82 -8.93 2.39 -11.42
N ASN A 83 -8.65 1.88 -12.62
CA ASN A 83 -9.13 0.57 -13.05
C ASN A 83 -8.57 -0.57 -12.19
N THR A 84 -7.31 -0.50 -11.79
CA THR A 84 -6.71 -1.48 -10.86
C THR A 84 -7.37 -1.43 -9.48
N ILE A 85 -7.60 -0.24 -8.92
CA ILE A 85 -8.35 -0.07 -7.67
C ILE A 85 -9.76 -0.65 -7.79
N SER A 86 -10.46 -0.35 -8.88
CA SER A 86 -11.80 -0.87 -9.17
C SER A 86 -11.82 -2.40 -9.23
N THR A 87 -10.87 -2.99 -9.94
CA THR A 87 -10.72 -4.46 -10.06
C THR A 87 -10.47 -5.10 -8.70
N ALA A 88 -9.58 -4.51 -7.89
CA ALA A 88 -9.33 -4.97 -6.53
C ALA A 88 -10.58 -4.91 -5.64
N ILE A 89 -11.37 -3.84 -5.72
CA ILE A 89 -12.64 -3.71 -4.99
C ILE A 89 -13.63 -4.79 -5.43
N HIS A 90 -13.78 -4.99 -6.74
CA HIS A 90 -14.64 -6.02 -7.32
C HIS A 90 -14.29 -7.41 -6.78
N ASP A 91 -13.01 -7.78 -6.83
CA ASP A 91 -12.54 -9.07 -6.36
C ASP A 91 -12.77 -9.26 -4.85
N LEU A 92 -12.56 -8.21 -4.04
CA LEU A 92 -12.85 -8.27 -2.60
C LEU A 92 -14.34 -8.50 -2.32
N ILE A 93 -15.21 -7.84 -3.09
CA ILE A 93 -16.67 -8.01 -2.97
C ILE A 93 -17.07 -9.42 -3.38
N ASP A 94 -16.52 -9.96 -4.47
CA ASP A 94 -16.75 -11.34 -4.92
C ASP A 94 -16.28 -12.37 -3.88
N MET A 95 -15.25 -12.04 -3.10
CA MET A 95 -14.78 -12.83 -1.96
C MET A 95 -15.65 -12.68 -0.69
N GLY A 96 -16.62 -11.76 -0.69
CA GLY A 96 -17.60 -11.55 0.39
C GLY A 96 -17.37 -10.29 1.24
N ALA A 97 -16.46 -9.40 0.85
CA ALA A 97 -16.23 -8.14 1.56
C ALA A 97 -17.48 -7.25 1.49
N LYS A 98 -17.91 -6.72 2.64
CA LYS A 98 -19.07 -5.82 2.73
C LYS A 98 -18.72 -4.39 3.14
N THR A 99 -17.50 -4.15 3.61
CA THR A 99 -17.07 -2.81 4.03
C THR A 99 -15.65 -2.56 3.56
N LEU A 100 -15.47 -1.56 2.70
CA LEU A 100 -14.18 -1.17 2.12
C LEU A 100 -13.93 0.31 2.37
N LEU A 101 -12.72 0.66 2.80
CA LEU A 101 -12.19 2.02 2.92
C LEU A 101 -11.13 2.22 1.84
N VAL A 102 -11.36 3.16 0.93
CA VAL A 102 -10.51 3.41 -0.23
C VAL A 102 -9.90 4.81 -0.08
N PRO A 103 -8.62 4.91 0.25
CA PRO A 103 -7.95 6.20 0.36
C PRO A 103 -7.73 6.85 -1.01
N GLY A 104 -7.92 8.17 -1.08
CA GLY A 104 -7.41 8.98 -2.16
C GLY A 104 -5.91 9.22 -2.06
N ASN A 105 -5.35 9.84 -3.09
CA ASN A 105 -3.97 10.29 -3.11
C ASN A 105 -3.77 11.48 -2.14
N PHE A 106 -2.58 11.54 -1.55
CA PHE A 106 -2.12 12.64 -0.69
C PHE A 106 -1.91 13.94 -1.48
N PRO A 107 -1.76 15.12 -0.82
CA PRO A 107 -1.37 16.33 -1.53
C PRO A 107 0.13 16.26 -1.84
N ILE A 108 0.48 15.59 -2.95
CA ILE A 108 1.90 15.26 -3.25
C ILE A 108 2.76 16.50 -3.46
N GLY A 109 2.18 17.66 -3.78
CA GLY A 109 2.89 18.94 -3.82
C GLY A 109 3.46 19.39 -2.49
N CYS A 110 3.07 18.75 -1.38
CA CYS A 110 3.59 19.00 -0.03
C CYS A 110 4.70 18.02 0.40
N ILE A 111 5.08 17.05 -0.45
CA ILE A 111 6.11 16.06 -0.13
C ILE A 111 7.50 16.69 -0.31
N ALA A 112 8.38 16.57 0.69
CA ALA A 112 9.69 17.24 0.73
C ALA A 112 10.59 16.87 -0.47
N ALA A 113 10.48 15.63 -0.95
CA ALA A 113 11.19 15.18 -2.14
C ALA A 113 10.78 15.95 -3.40
N PHE A 114 9.49 16.18 -3.61
CA PHE A 114 9.00 16.98 -4.74
C PHE A 114 9.32 18.46 -4.59
N LEU A 115 9.20 18.98 -3.38
CA LEU A 115 9.59 20.36 -3.06
C LEU A 115 11.07 20.61 -3.34
N THR A 116 11.94 19.63 -3.07
CA THR A 116 13.37 19.67 -3.42
C THR A 116 13.58 19.52 -4.93
N TYR A 117 12.90 18.55 -5.55
CA TYR A 117 13.06 18.26 -6.97
C TYR A 117 12.66 19.45 -7.87
N TYR A 118 11.59 20.13 -7.48
CA TYR A 118 11.02 21.27 -8.18
C TYR A 118 11.29 22.60 -7.45
N GLU A 119 12.36 22.69 -6.66
CA GLU A 119 12.69 23.89 -5.88
C GLU A 119 12.86 25.14 -6.76
N ASN A 120 13.26 24.95 -8.03
CA ASN A 120 13.42 26.00 -9.04
C ASN A 120 12.15 26.33 -9.84
N SER A 121 10.98 25.77 -9.47
CA SER A 121 9.68 26.18 -10.01
C SER A 121 9.40 27.65 -9.72
N LYS A 122 8.49 28.25 -10.50
CA LYS A 122 8.19 29.67 -10.35
C LYS A 122 7.48 29.92 -9.03
N VAL A 123 7.61 31.12 -8.46
CA VAL A 123 6.98 31.45 -7.17
C VAL A 123 5.46 31.28 -7.25
N GLU A 124 4.85 31.53 -8.41
CA GLU A 124 3.41 31.37 -8.65
C GLU A 124 2.96 29.91 -8.63
N ASP A 125 3.88 28.96 -8.81
CA ASP A 125 3.59 27.52 -8.73
C ASP A 125 3.37 27.06 -7.28
N TYR A 126 3.74 27.89 -6.29
CA TYR A 126 3.62 27.55 -4.87
C TYR A 126 2.39 28.18 -4.23
N ASN A 127 1.74 27.42 -3.36
CA ASN A 127 0.71 27.94 -2.48
C ASN A 127 1.36 28.85 -1.42
N MET A 128 1.01 30.14 -1.41
CA MET A 128 1.62 31.11 -0.47
C MET A 128 1.32 30.81 1.01
N SER A 129 0.23 30.09 1.30
CA SER A 129 -0.16 29.76 2.68
C SER A 129 0.60 28.54 3.20
N THR A 130 0.64 27.47 2.41
CA THR A 130 1.21 26.18 2.83
C THR A 130 2.66 25.98 2.41
N GLY A 131 3.10 26.61 1.32
CA GLY A 131 4.39 26.35 0.69
C GLY A 131 4.43 25.10 -0.19
N CYS A 132 3.28 24.44 -0.42
CA CYS A 132 3.17 23.29 -1.32
C CYS A 132 3.10 23.72 -2.80
N ILE A 133 3.46 22.82 -3.72
CA ILE A 133 3.37 23.06 -5.17
C ILE A 133 1.93 22.82 -5.66
N ASN A 134 1.32 23.83 -6.26
CA ASN A 134 -0.09 23.84 -6.70
C ASN A 134 -0.35 22.79 -7.79
N TRP A 135 0.43 22.76 -8.87
CA TRP A 135 0.14 21.86 -10.01
C TRP A 135 0.27 20.37 -9.65
N LEU A 136 1.10 20.01 -8.66
CA LEU A 136 1.18 18.65 -8.12
C LEU A 136 -0.03 18.31 -7.24
N ASN A 137 -0.54 19.29 -6.50
CA ASN A 137 -1.78 19.12 -5.74
C ASN A 137 -3.00 19.04 -6.68
N GLU A 138 -3.04 19.82 -7.75
CA GLU A 138 -4.06 19.72 -8.81
C GLU A 138 -4.08 18.33 -9.47
N PHE A 139 -2.90 17.72 -9.65
CA PHE A 139 -2.81 16.32 -10.10
C PHE A 139 -3.49 15.36 -9.11
N SER A 140 -3.19 15.53 -7.81
CA SER A 140 -3.75 14.68 -6.74
C SER A 140 -5.26 14.85 -6.64
N GLU A 141 -5.77 16.08 -6.76
CA GLU A 141 -7.19 16.39 -6.83
C GLU A 141 -7.86 15.77 -8.06
N TYR A 142 -7.20 15.82 -9.22
CA TYR A 142 -7.67 15.16 -10.43
C TYR A 142 -7.84 13.65 -10.23
N HIS A 143 -6.80 12.95 -9.73
CA HIS A 143 -6.88 11.54 -9.37
C HIS A 143 -8.07 11.28 -8.42
N ASN A 144 -8.14 12.05 -7.34
CA ASN A 144 -9.17 11.88 -6.30
C ASN A 144 -10.58 12.10 -6.84
N ASN A 145 -10.77 13.02 -7.79
CA ASN A 145 -12.06 13.24 -8.43
C ASN A 145 -12.48 12.05 -9.31
N ILE A 146 -11.56 11.49 -10.09
CA ILE A 146 -11.84 10.30 -10.91
C ILE A 146 -12.10 9.09 -10.02
N LEU A 147 -11.33 8.90 -8.95
CA LEU A 147 -11.56 7.85 -7.96
C LEU A 147 -12.97 7.96 -7.36
N LYS A 148 -13.37 9.15 -6.87
CA LYS A 148 -14.72 9.35 -6.32
C LYS A 148 -15.84 9.01 -7.31
N GLN A 149 -15.68 9.36 -8.59
CA GLN A 149 -16.66 8.98 -9.63
C GLN A 149 -16.76 7.46 -9.78
N GLU A 150 -15.62 6.78 -9.80
CA GLU A 150 -15.58 5.32 -9.89
C GLU A 150 -16.15 4.64 -8.63
N LEU A 151 -15.85 5.16 -7.43
CA LEU A 151 -16.44 4.66 -6.19
C LEU A 151 -17.97 4.86 -6.18
N ASN A 152 -18.48 5.96 -6.73
CA ASN A 152 -19.92 6.17 -6.89
C ASN A 152 -20.54 5.16 -7.86
N ARG A 153 -19.86 4.83 -8.96
CA ARG A 153 -20.28 3.75 -9.87
C ARG A 153 -20.29 2.40 -9.15
N LEU A 154 -19.24 2.09 -8.39
CA LEU A 154 -19.12 0.85 -7.63
C LEU A 154 -20.20 0.71 -6.55
N ARG A 155 -20.54 1.79 -5.84
CA ARG A 155 -21.66 1.83 -4.88
C ARG A 155 -23.00 1.54 -5.56
N TYR A 156 -23.19 2.02 -6.78
CA TYR A 156 -24.42 1.77 -7.55
C TYR A 156 -24.55 0.29 -7.95
N ILE A 157 -23.48 -0.33 -8.44
CA ILE A 157 -23.52 -1.74 -8.89
C ILE A 157 -23.40 -2.76 -7.73
N HIS A 158 -22.88 -2.34 -6.57
CA HIS A 158 -22.76 -3.17 -5.37
C HIS A 158 -23.54 -2.56 -4.19
N PRO A 159 -24.89 -2.47 -4.28
CA PRO A 159 -25.71 -1.75 -3.30
C PRO A 159 -25.70 -2.36 -1.88
N HIS A 160 -25.21 -3.59 -1.75
CA HIS A 160 -25.08 -4.30 -0.47
C HIS A 160 -23.69 -4.17 0.16
N THR A 161 -22.80 -3.40 -0.47
CA THR A 161 -21.43 -3.17 -0.01
C THR A 161 -21.27 -1.71 0.37
N THR A 162 -20.77 -1.46 1.57
CA THR A 162 -20.36 -0.11 1.99
C THR A 162 -18.96 0.17 1.46
N ILE A 163 -18.85 1.14 0.54
CA ILE A 163 -17.58 1.61 0.00
C ILE A 163 -17.36 3.04 0.50
N ILE A 164 -16.34 3.25 1.31
CA ILE A 164 -16.00 4.51 1.98
C ILE A 164 -14.78 5.11 1.30
N TYR A 165 -14.86 6.37 0.88
CA TYR A 165 -13.72 7.15 0.41
C TYR A 165 -13.02 7.80 1.60
N ALA A 166 -11.71 7.61 1.74
CA ALA A 166 -10.90 8.29 2.75
C ALA A 166 -10.18 9.49 2.12
N ASP A 167 -10.51 10.69 2.58
CA ASP A 167 -10.02 11.95 2.00
C ASP A 167 -8.64 12.33 2.57
N TYR A 168 -7.64 11.56 2.16
CA TYR A 168 -6.24 11.74 2.56
C TYR A 168 -5.72 13.14 2.21
N PHE A 169 -6.13 13.68 1.06
CA PHE A 169 -5.76 15.02 0.63
C PHE A 169 -6.18 16.07 1.66
N ASN A 170 -7.48 16.11 1.97
CA ASN A 170 -7.99 17.11 2.91
C ASN A 170 -7.57 16.84 4.35
N ALA A 171 -7.33 15.59 4.73
CA ALA A 171 -6.77 15.26 6.04
C ALA A 171 -5.39 15.90 6.24
N VAL A 172 -4.51 15.84 5.23
CA VAL A 172 -3.17 16.44 5.29
C VAL A 172 -3.22 17.96 5.17
N THR A 173 -3.99 18.52 4.22
CA THR A 173 -4.06 19.98 4.08
C THR A 173 -4.69 20.66 5.29
N ASN A 174 -5.58 19.96 6.01
CA ASN A 174 -6.14 20.43 7.28
C ASN A 174 -5.07 20.53 8.39
N ILE A 175 -4.07 19.64 8.42
CA ILE A 175 -2.93 19.74 9.36
C ILE A 175 -2.07 20.96 9.03
N LEU A 176 -1.88 21.26 7.74
CA LEU A 176 -1.13 22.41 7.26
C LEU A 176 -1.87 23.75 7.43
N SER A 177 -3.18 23.72 7.74
CA SER A 177 -3.98 24.93 7.88
C SER A 177 -3.55 25.76 9.10
N PRO A 178 -3.34 27.08 8.95
CA PRO A 178 -3.01 27.98 10.06
C PRO A 178 -4.00 27.93 11.24
N ALA A 179 -5.26 27.57 10.97
CA ALA A 179 -6.30 27.47 11.99
C ALA A 179 -6.14 26.26 12.93
N ASN A 180 -5.47 25.19 12.47
CA ASN A 180 -5.24 23.97 13.25
C ASN A 180 -3.80 23.87 13.79
N SER A 181 -2.86 24.66 13.27
CA SER A 181 -1.50 24.80 13.79
C SER A 181 -1.48 25.63 15.08
N THR A 182 -2.27 25.24 16.08
CA THR A 182 -2.44 25.98 17.34
C THR A 182 -1.20 25.93 18.25
N ARG A 183 -0.10 25.30 17.82
CA ARG A 183 1.16 25.18 18.59
C ARG A 183 2.46 25.26 17.78
N LEU A 184 2.42 25.45 16.47
CA LEU A 184 3.62 25.49 15.63
C LEU A 184 3.62 26.76 14.78
N GLU A 185 4.70 27.54 14.85
CA GLU A 185 5.14 28.32 13.69
C GLU A 185 5.15 27.34 12.51
N ARG A 186 4.29 27.57 11.50
CA ARG A 186 4.08 26.75 10.28
C ARG A 186 4.72 25.35 10.29
N VAL A 187 3.90 24.30 10.31
CA VAL A 187 4.37 22.90 10.23
C VAL A 187 5.47 22.76 9.16
N PRO A 188 6.69 22.34 9.52
CA PRO A 188 7.79 22.24 8.58
C PRO A 188 7.48 21.25 7.47
N LEU A 189 7.66 21.69 6.22
CA LEU A 189 7.64 20.82 5.03
C LEU A 189 8.97 20.10 4.80
N ALA A 190 10.01 20.45 5.56
CA ALA A 190 11.28 19.73 5.54
C ALA A 190 11.12 18.33 6.16
N ALA A 191 11.93 17.37 5.72
CA ALA A 191 12.00 16.05 6.33
C ALA A 191 12.65 16.13 7.72
N CYS A 192 12.12 15.37 8.69
CA CYS A 192 12.77 15.21 10.00
C CYS A 192 14.11 14.47 9.89
N CYS A 193 14.13 13.39 9.12
CA CYS A 193 15.30 12.57 8.83
C CYS A 193 15.69 12.74 7.37
N GLY A 194 16.91 13.20 7.09
CA GLY A 194 17.28 13.45 5.70
C GLY A 194 18.70 13.96 5.52
N SER A 195 18.95 14.70 4.45
CA SER A 195 20.31 14.93 3.91
C SER A 195 21.22 15.80 4.79
N GLY A 196 20.72 16.42 5.85
CA GLY A 196 21.50 17.32 6.71
C GLY A 196 21.71 18.71 6.13
N GLY A 197 21.00 19.07 5.07
CA GLY A 197 21.12 20.38 4.41
C GLY A 197 20.07 20.62 3.34
N GLY A 198 20.02 21.87 2.84
CA GLY A 198 19.00 22.33 1.89
C GLY A 198 17.68 22.72 2.55
N ARG A 199 16.80 23.38 1.79
CA ARG A 199 15.55 23.97 2.31
C ARG A 199 14.57 22.95 2.88
N TYR A 200 14.50 21.76 2.30
CA TYR A 200 13.55 20.71 2.67
C TYR A 200 14.20 19.48 3.31
N ASN A 201 15.49 19.56 3.64
CA ASN A 201 16.27 18.47 4.27
C ASN A 201 16.15 17.13 3.54
N TYR A 202 16.02 17.14 2.21
CA TYR A 202 15.97 15.93 1.38
C TYR A 202 17.06 15.97 0.33
N GLY A 203 17.68 14.82 0.04
CA GLY A 203 18.73 14.72 -0.96
C GLY A 203 18.70 13.37 -1.66
N LYS A 204 18.74 13.37 -2.99
CA LYS A 204 18.76 12.14 -3.81
C LYS A 204 19.92 11.20 -3.46
N SER A 205 21.02 11.72 -2.94
CA SER A 205 22.25 10.97 -2.65
C SER A 205 22.47 10.65 -1.17
N ILE A 206 21.69 11.25 -0.26
CA ILE A 206 21.81 11.05 1.19
C ILE A 206 20.41 10.74 1.70
N SER A 207 20.10 9.45 1.81
CA SER A 207 18.82 8.98 2.35
C SER A 207 18.84 9.04 3.87
N CYS A 208 17.65 9.14 4.48
CA CYS A 208 17.47 8.92 5.91
C CYS A 208 18.15 7.60 6.35
N GLY A 209 18.88 7.64 7.47
CA GLY A 209 19.63 6.50 8.01
C GLY A 209 21.03 6.32 7.43
N SER A 210 21.45 7.14 6.46
CA SER A 210 22.85 7.19 6.00
C SER A 210 23.76 7.84 7.04
N GLU A 211 25.08 7.55 7.00
CA GLU A 211 26.08 8.13 7.92
C GLU A 211 26.05 9.67 7.95
N ASN A 212 25.83 10.30 6.79
CA ASN A 212 25.75 11.76 6.65
C ASN A 212 24.33 12.32 6.79
N SER A 213 23.35 11.49 7.15
CA SER A 213 21.98 11.96 7.36
C SER A 213 21.83 12.60 8.74
N THR A 214 20.91 13.56 8.85
CA THR A 214 20.53 14.17 10.13
C THR A 214 19.12 13.77 10.50
N VAL A 215 18.84 13.72 11.80
CA VAL A 215 17.50 13.48 12.36
C VAL A 215 17.12 14.66 13.26
N CYS A 216 15.88 15.11 13.15
CA CYS A 216 15.34 16.18 13.99
C CYS A 216 15.20 15.72 15.45
N GLY A 217 15.11 16.69 16.39
CA GLY A 217 14.98 16.38 17.82
C GLY A 217 13.60 15.86 18.24
N ASP A 218 12.53 16.30 17.57
CA ASP A 218 11.14 15.89 17.85
C ASP A 218 10.34 15.72 16.56
N SER A 219 10.16 14.46 16.13
CA SER A 219 9.43 14.11 14.91
C SER A 219 7.93 14.41 14.99
N SER A 220 7.36 14.63 16.17
CA SER A 220 5.93 14.96 16.31
C SER A 220 5.59 16.36 15.79
N THR A 221 6.60 17.20 15.61
CA THR A 221 6.46 18.57 15.10
C THR A 221 6.61 18.68 13.57
N TYR A 222 6.96 17.59 12.89
CA TYR A 222 7.23 17.55 11.45
C TYR A 222 6.11 16.83 10.70
N LEU A 223 5.79 17.31 9.49
CA LEU A 223 4.91 16.59 8.57
C LEU A 223 5.60 15.34 8.02
N SER A 224 6.82 15.52 7.49
CA SER A 224 7.55 14.49 6.77
C SER A 224 8.62 13.82 7.63
N TRP A 225 8.69 12.49 7.55
CA TRP A 225 9.74 11.70 8.18
C TRP A 225 11.02 11.70 7.34
N ASP A 226 11.00 11.09 6.15
CA ASP A 226 12.20 10.86 5.31
C ASP A 226 12.20 11.64 3.99
N GLY A 227 11.20 12.51 3.82
CA GLY A 227 10.98 13.31 2.61
C GLY A 227 10.03 12.70 1.59
N MET A 228 9.67 11.42 1.71
CA MET A 228 8.60 10.77 0.93
C MET A 228 7.40 10.39 1.81
N HIS A 229 7.67 9.93 3.03
CA HIS A 229 6.67 9.45 3.98
C HIS A 229 6.42 10.47 5.09
N PHE A 230 5.23 10.37 5.70
CA PHE A 230 4.86 11.20 6.83
C PHE A 230 5.36 10.63 8.16
N THR A 231 5.41 11.49 9.18
CA THR A 231 5.72 11.08 10.57
C THR A 231 4.57 10.28 11.19
N GLU A 232 4.86 9.51 12.24
CA GLU A 232 3.83 8.80 13.02
C GLU A 232 2.74 9.76 13.52
N ALA A 233 3.12 10.93 14.04
CA ALA A 233 2.18 11.95 14.50
C ALA A 233 1.23 12.44 13.38
N THR A 234 1.76 12.61 12.17
CA THR A 234 0.97 12.99 10.99
C THR A 234 0.02 11.88 10.57
N TYR A 235 0.49 10.63 10.46
CA TYR A 235 -0.37 9.49 10.15
C TYR A 235 -1.46 9.28 11.21
N LYS A 236 -1.14 9.50 12.48
CA LYS A 236 -2.11 9.46 13.58
C LYS A 236 -3.20 10.53 13.42
N ALA A 237 -2.84 11.75 13.06
CA ALA A 237 -3.79 12.82 12.81
C ALA A 237 -4.69 12.52 11.59
N ILE A 238 -4.11 11.98 10.51
CA ILE A 238 -4.84 11.55 9.32
C ILE A 238 -5.85 10.45 9.68
N ALA A 239 -5.39 9.38 10.33
CA ALA A 239 -6.24 8.26 10.76
C ALA A 239 -7.40 8.74 11.63
N LYS A 240 -7.12 9.59 12.62
CA LYS A 240 -8.15 10.18 13.49
C LYS A 240 -9.21 10.93 12.69
N GLY A 241 -8.79 11.80 11.77
CA GLY A 241 -9.72 12.59 10.97
C GLY A 241 -10.54 11.76 9.96
N ILE A 242 -10.08 10.57 9.57
CA ILE A 242 -10.86 9.63 8.76
C ILE A 242 -11.89 8.90 9.63
N LEU A 243 -11.45 8.37 10.76
CA LEU A 243 -12.25 7.54 11.66
C LEU A 243 -13.33 8.35 12.38
N GLU A 244 -12.96 9.49 12.95
CA GLU A 244 -13.86 10.36 13.71
C GLU A 244 -14.55 11.39 12.81
N GLY A 245 -13.99 11.64 11.62
CA GLY A 245 -14.43 12.65 10.66
C GLY A 245 -13.60 13.95 10.71
N PRO A 246 -13.75 14.82 9.70
CA PRO A 246 -14.72 14.74 8.60
C PRO A 246 -14.19 14.06 7.32
N PHE A 247 -13.01 13.43 7.33
CA PHE A 247 -12.31 13.00 6.11
C PHE A 247 -12.70 11.60 5.60
N ALA A 248 -13.98 11.24 5.74
CA ALA A 248 -14.54 10.00 5.22
C ALA A 248 -15.92 10.23 4.60
N ASP A 249 -16.15 9.67 3.41
CA ASP A 249 -17.44 9.71 2.71
C ASP A 249 -17.88 8.31 2.27
N PRO A 250 -19.01 7.76 2.79
CA PRO A 250 -19.76 8.28 3.91
C PRO A 250 -18.93 8.25 5.21
N SER A 251 -19.31 9.06 6.20
CA SER A 251 -18.61 9.08 7.49
C SER A 251 -18.69 7.73 8.20
N ILE A 252 -17.55 7.23 8.68
CA ILE A 252 -17.44 5.95 9.41
C ILE A 252 -18.37 5.91 10.63
N ASN A 253 -18.46 7.00 11.39
CA ASN A 253 -19.37 7.13 12.53
C ASN A 253 -20.87 7.06 12.17
N LYS A 254 -21.25 7.35 10.92
CA LYS A 254 -22.63 7.19 10.43
C LYS A 254 -22.89 5.78 9.88
N THR A 255 -21.83 5.06 9.52
CA THR A 255 -21.90 3.70 8.98
C THR A 255 -21.85 2.65 10.10
N CYS A 256 -21.20 2.94 11.22
CA CYS A 256 -21.11 2.08 12.40
C CYS A 256 -22.01 2.61 13.54
N SER A 257 -23.21 2.05 13.69
CA SER A 257 -24.10 2.39 14.81
C SER A 257 -23.58 1.82 16.14
N SER A 258 -22.69 2.52 16.85
CA SER A 258 -22.62 2.55 18.33
C SER A 258 -21.52 3.47 18.88
N SER A 259 -21.95 4.37 19.77
CA SER A 259 -21.27 4.90 20.98
C SER A 259 -19.92 5.64 20.88
N ASN A 260 -19.97 6.92 21.27
CA ASN A 260 -18.92 7.81 21.83
C ASN A 260 -17.49 7.25 21.98
N ILE A 261 -16.50 7.94 21.38
CA ILE A 261 -15.08 7.57 21.48
C ILE A 261 -14.21 8.78 21.83
N GLY A 262 -13.33 8.57 22.81
CA GLY A 262 -12.05 9.24 22.98
C GLY A 262 -10.99 8.21 23.34
N TYR A 263 -9.87 8.21 22.58
CA TYR A 263 -8.61 7.47 22.73
C TYR A 263 -8.66 5.99 23.16
N VAL A 264 -8.61 5.08 22.17
CA VAL A 264 -7.59 4.03 21.90
C VAL A 264 -7.96 3.36 20.56
N ASP A 265 -6.96 2.89 19.83
CA ASP A 265 -6.93 2.53 18.41
C ASP A 265 -7.98 1.50 17.95
N LEU A 266 -8.23 1.42 16.61
CA LEU A 266 -9.13 0.57 15.79
C LEU A 266 -9.92 -0.58 16.46
N ILE A 267 -9.28 -1.29 17.39
CA ILE A 267 -9.84 -2.30 18.28
C ILE A 267 -11.02 -1.76 19.11
N ASP A 268 -10.88 -0.60 19.75
CA ASP A 268 -11.94 0.00 20.57
C ASP A 268 -13.04 0.65 19.72
N MET A 269 -12.74 0.90 18.44
CA MET A 269 -13.71 1.23 17.38
C MET A 269 -14.47 -0.01 16.85
N GLY A 270 -14.27 -1.17 17.47
CA GLY A 270 -15.00 -2.39 17.15
C GLY A 270 -14.37 -3.26 16.07
N ALA A 271 -13.09 -3.05 15.72
CA ALA A 271 -12.37 -3.99 14.86
C ALA A 271 -12.32 -5.37 15.53
N LYS A 272 -13.08 -6.32 14.97
CA LYS A 272 -13.18 -7.69 15.49
C LYS A 272 -12.00 -8.57 15.06
N THR A 273 -11.36 -8.20 13.94
CA THR A 273 -10.22 -8.92 13.38
C THR A 273 -9.22 -7.93 12.77
N LEU A 274 -7.94 -8.08 13.12
CA LEU A 274 -6.82 -7.33 12.56
C LEU A 274 -5.83 -8.31 11.93
N LEU A 275 -5.47 -8.10 10.66
CA LEU A 275 -4.39 -8.84 10.01
C LEU A 275 -3.17 -7.90 9.89
N VAL A 276 -2.08 -8.26 10.55
CA VAL A 276 -0.87 -7.45 10.62
C VAL A 276 0.25 -8.17 9.88
N PRO A 277 0.70 -7.67 8.72
CA PRO A 277 1.76 -8.31 7.95
C PRO A 277 3.13 -8.10 8.61
N GLY A 278 3.96 -9.13 8.61
CA GLY A 278 5.39 -9.01 8.87
C GLY A 278 6.17 -8.51 7.67
N ASN A 279 7.46 -8.27 7.87
CA ASN A 279 8.41 -7.99 6.80
C ASN A 279 8.66 -9.22 5.93
N PHE A 280 8.88 -8.97 4.64
CA PHE A 280 9.36 -9.93 3.65
C PHE A 280 10.80 -10.37 3.94
N PRO A 281 11.31 -11.45 3.31
CA PRO A 281 12.73 -11.79 3.39
C PRO A 281 13.51 -10.80 2.49
N ILE A 282 13.92 -9.67 3.06
CA ILE A 282 14.50 -8.57 2.27
C ILE A 282 15.84 -8.97 1.63
N GLY A 283 16.54 -9.96 2.17
CA GLY A 283 17.73 -10.54 1.53
C GLY A 283 17.45 -11.22 0.19
N CYS A 284 16.18 -11.42 -0.18
CA CYS A 284 15.76 -11.95 -1.47
C CYS A 284 15.33 -10.85 -2.47
N ILE A 285 15.35 -9.58 -2.07
CA ILE A 285 14.99 -8.45 -2.95
C ILE A 285 16.16 -8.18 -3.92
N ALA A 286 15.88 -8.17 -5.23
CA ALA A 286 16.91 -8.07 -6.27
C ALA A 286 17.78 -6.81 -6.11
N ALA A 287 17.19 -5.69 -5.67
CA ALA A 287 17.90 -4.47 -5.37
C ALA A 287 18.95 -4.68 -4.27
N PHE A 288 18.58 -5.26 -3.13
CA PHE A 288 19.53 -5.52 -2.04
C PHE A 288 20.57 -6.58 -2.42
N LEU A 289 20.17 -7.59 -3.19
CA LEU A 289 21.09 -8.56 -3.77
C LEU A 289 22.15 -7.90 -4.66
N THR A 290 21.77 -6.91 -5.47
CA THR A 290 22.72 -6.10 -6.25
C THR A 290 23.55 -5.16 -5.37
N TYR A 291 22.95 -4.47 -4.41
CA TYR A 291 23.65 -3.48 -3.57
C TYR A 291 24.72 -4.10 -2.68
N TYR A 292 24.46 -5.31 -2.18
CA TYR A 292 25.32 -6.02 -1.25
C TYR A 292 25.96 -7.26 -1.88
N GLU A 293 26.02 -7.32 -3.23
CA GLU A 293 26.66 -8.42 -3.94
C GLU A 293 28.13 -8.52 -3.54
N ASN A 294 28.56 -9.70 -3.10
CA ASN A 294 29.95 -9.95 -2.73
C ASN A 294 30.35 -11.42 -2.99
N SER A 295 31.64 -11.72 -2.87
CA SER A 295 32.20 -13.05 -3.20
C SER A 295 32.13 -14.05 -2.04
N LYS A 296 31.71 -13.66 -0.83
CA LYS A 296 31.62 -14.53 0.34
C LYS A 296 30.37 -15.39 0.25
N VAL A 297 30.56 -16.64 -0.14
CA VAL A 297 29.45 -17.61 -0.30
C VAL A 297 28.64 -17.79 0.99
N GLU A 298 29.29 -17.66 2.16
CA GLU A 298 28.67 -17.74 3.49
C GLU A 298 27.65 -16.62 3.79
N ASP A 299 27.74 -15.48 3.08
CA ASP A 299 26.77 -14.40 3.22
C ASP A 299 25.41 -14.75 2.57
N TYR A 300 25.36 -15.82 1.77
CA TYR A 300 24.18 -16.23 1.03
C TYR A 300 23.62 -17.57 1.53
N ASN A 301 22.30 -17.68 1.54
CA ASN A 301 21.61 -18.93 1.77
C ASN A 301 21.88 -19.88 0.60
N THR A 302 22.43 -21.05 0.87
CA THR A 302 22.84 -22.01 -0.17
C THR A 302 21.66 -22.55 -1.00
N SER A 303 20.47 -22.57 -0.41
CA SER A 303 19.27 -23.09 -1.08
C SER A 303 18.63 -22.04 -1.97
N THR A 304 18.41 -20.84 -1.45
CA THR A 304 17.65 -19.78 -2.13
C THR A 304 18.53 -18.78 -2.87
N GLY A 305 19.77 -18.55 -2.43
CA GLY A 305 20.64 -17.50 -2.93
C GLY A 305 20.35 -16.11 -2.35
N CYS A 306 19.48 -16.01 -1.34
CA CYS A 306 19.20 -14.76 -0.62
C CYS A 306 20.32 -14.43 0.39
N ILE A 307 20.49 -13.15 0.72
CA ILE A 307 21.49 -12.70 1.71
C ILE A 307 21.02 -13.02 3.14
N ASN A 308 21.87 -13.68 3.93
CA ASN A 308 21.56 -14.19 5.27
C ASN A 308 21.31 -13.05 6.27
N TRP A 309 22.26 -12.13 6.46
CA TRP A 309 22.14 -11.07 7.48
C TRP A 309 20.94 -10.13 7.27
N LEU A 310 20.55 -9.90 6.02
CA LEU A 310 19.35 -9.13 5.67
C LEU A 310 18.06 -9.88 6.05
N ASN A 311 18.03 -11.19 5.84
CA ASN A 311 16.93 -12.04 6.27
C ASN A 311 16.86 -12.17 7.79
N GLU A 312 18.01 -12.29 8.47
CA GLU A 312 18.10 -12.27 9.94
C GLU A 312 17.52 -10.97 10.52
N PHE A 313 17.76 -9.83 9.87
CA PHE A 313 17.15 -8.56 10.25
C PHE A 313 15.62 -8.57 10.11
N SER A 314 15.09 -9.08 8.98
CA SER A 314 13.64 -9.25 8.82
C SER A 314 13.04 -10.17 9.88
N GLU A 315 13.72 -11.27 10.21
CA GLU A 315 13.29 -12.19 11.26
C GLU A 315 13.30 -11.55 12.64
N TYR A 316 14.33 -10.77 12.96
CA TYR A 316 14.40 -9.99 14.20
C TYR A 316 13.22 -9.03 14.33
N HIS A 317 12.95 -8.22 13.29
CA HIS A 317 11.78 -7.34 13.25
C HIS A 317 10.47 -8.12 13.45
N ASN A 318 10.28 -9.20 12.70
CA ASN A 318 9.07 -10.03 12.78
C ASN A 318 8.89 -10.67 14.15
N ASN A 319 9.98 -11.02 14.84
CA ASN A 319 9.94 -11.55 16.20
C ASN A 319 9.47 -10.51 17.21
N ILE A 320 9.95 -9.27 17.12
CA ILE A 320 9.48 -8.17 17.96
C ILE A 320 8.02 -7.85 17.66
N LEU A 321 7.63 -7.79 16.37
CA LEU A 321 6.25 -7.58 15.98
C LEU A 321 5.34 -8.64 16.59
N LYS A 322 5.68 -9.93 16.48
CA LYS A 322 4.90 -11.02 17.10
C LYS A 322 4.79 -10.88 18.62
N GLN A 323 5.83 -10.44 19.32
CA GLN A 323 5.78 -10.18 20.76
C GLN A 323 4.76 -9.08 21.09
N GLU A 324 4.78 -7.99 20.32
CA GLU A 324 3.83 -6.89 20.50
C GLU A 324 2.41 -7.32 20.15
N LEU A 325 2.20 -8.07 19.07
CA LEU A 325 0.90 -8.63 18.73
C LEU A 325 0.38 -9.57 19.84
N ASN A 326 1.25 -10.34 20.50
CA ASN A 326 0.87 -11.15 21.67
C ASN A 326 0.46 -10.30 22.87
N ARG A 327 1.17 -9.19 23.13
CA ARG A 327 0.76 -8.21 24.14
C ARG A 327 -0.60 -7.61 23.80
N LEU A 328 -0.83 -7.22 22.55
CA LEU A 328 -2.11 -6.68 22.07
C LEU A 328 -3.25 -7.70 22.20
N ARG A 329 -3.02 -8.98 21.89
CA ARG A 329 -4.00 -10.07 22.08
C ARG A 329 -4.40 -10.23 23.56
N TYR A 330 -3.45 -10.03 24.48
CA TYR A 330 -3.71 -10.12 25.92
C TYR A 330 -4.59 -8.95 26.40
N ILE A 331 -4.30 -7.72 25.97
CA ILE A 331 -5.07 -6.54 26.40
C ILE A 331 -6.41 -6.40 25.67
N HIS A 332 -6.56 -7.00 24.47
CA HIS A 332 -7.79 -6.98 23.68
C HIS A 332 -8.30 -8.40 23.39
N PRO A 333 -8.78 -9.14 24.41
CA PRO A 333 -9.16 -10.56 24.28
C PRO A 333 -10.39 -10.79 23.37
N HIS A 334 -11.13 -9.72 23.05
CA HIS A 334 -12.29 -9.76 22.16
C HIS A 334 -11.95 -9.44 20.70
N THR A 335 -10.67 -9.12 20.40
CA THR A 335 -10.21 -8.84 19.04
C THR A 335 -9.27 -9.94 18.56
N THR A 336 -9.56 -10.43 17.36
CA THR A 336 -8.74 -11.42 16.68
C THR A 336 -7.57 -10.75 15.97
N ILE A 337 -6.39 -10.76 16.57
CA ILE A 337 -5.18 -10.19 15.96
C ILE A 337 -4.37 -11.32 15.31
N ILE A 338 -4.21 -11.28 13.99
CA ILE A 338 -3.55 -12.29 13.16
C ILE A 338 -2.26 -11.70 12.61
N TYR A 339 -1.14 -12.37 12.84
CA TYR A 339 0.13 -12.10 12.20
C TYR A 339 0.15 -12.78 10.82
N ALA A 340 0.41 -12.00 9.77
CA ALA A 340 0.57 -12.51 8.40
C ALA A 340 2.06 -12.74 8.13
N ASP A 341 2.46 -14.01 7.98
CA ASP A 341 3.85 -14.42 7.86
C ASP A 341 4.37 -14.29 6.43
N TYR A 342 4.52 -13.05 6.00
CA TYR A 342 5.03 -12.67 4.68
C TYR A 342 6.40 -13.27 4.40
N PHE A 343 7.26 -13.33 5.42
CA PHE A 343 8.60 -13.90 5.31
C PHE A 343 8.55 -15.36 4.85
N ASN A 344 7.88 -16.22 5.62
CA ASN A 344 7.84 -17.64 5.30
C ASN A 344 6.99 -17.95 4.07
N ALA A 345 5.99 -17.12 3.77
CA ALA A 345 5.24 -17.23 2.51
C ALA A 345 6.15 -17.08 1.29
N VAL A 346 7.06 -16.10 1.28
CA VAL A 346 8.05 -15.91 0.19
C VAL A 346 9.10 -17.01 0.20
N MET A 347 9.64 -17.37 1.36
CA MET A 347 10.64 -18.45 1.45
C MET A 347 10.08 -19.79 0.96
N ASN A 348 8.77 -20.02 1.17
CA ASN A 348 8.08 -21.20 0.66
C ASN A 348 7.95 -21.22 -0.87
N ILE A 349 7.80 -20.05 -1.52
CA ILE A 349 7.81 -19.91 -2.98
C ILE A 349 9.20 -20.24 -3.54
N LEU A 350 10.26 -19.80 -2.85
CA LEU A 350 11.65 -20.06 -3.22
C LEU A 350 12.12 -21.50 -2.90
N SER A 351 11.32 -22.28 -2.16
CA SER A 351 11.68 -23.64 -1.78
C SER A 351 11.69 -24.59 -2.98
N PRO A 352 12.76 -25.39 -3.17
CA PRO A 352 12.83 -26.39 -4.25
C PRO A 352 11.67 -27.39 -4.26
N ALA A 353 11.04 -27.63 -3.10
CA ALA A 353 9.92 -28.58 -2.97
C ALA A 353 8.60 -28.07 -3.57
N ASN A 354 8.45 -26.75 -3.74
CA ASN A 354 7.24 -26.13 -4.30
C ASN A 354 7.44 -25.57 -5.71
N SER A 355 8.68 -25.51 -6.22
CA SER A 355 8.93 -25.21 -7.63
C SER A 355 8.56 -26.44 -8.47
N THR A 356 7.27 -26.57 -8.80
CA THR A 356 6.77 -27.62 -9.71
C THR A 356 7.29 -27.45 -11.15
N ARG A 357 8.07 -26.40 -11.41
CA ARG A 357 8.97 -26.26 -12.55
C ARG A 357 10.40 -26.35 -12.02
N LEU A 358 11.18 -27.30 -12.53
CA LEU A 358 12.58 -27.58 -12.17
C LEU A 358 13.58 -26.48 -12.57
N GLU A 359 13.15 -25.22 -12.60
CA GLU A 359 14.02 -24.04 -12.68
C GLU A 359 13.79 -23.21 -11.41
N LYS A 360 14.85 -22.92 -10.65
CA LYS A 360 14.79 -22.04 -9.48
C LYS A 360 14.12 -20.73 -9.89
N VAL A 361 13.10 -20.27 -9.15
CA VAL A 361 12.47 -18.96 -9.37
C VAL A 361 13.58 -17.90 -9.39
N PRO A 362 13.75 -17.12 -10.48
CA PRO A 362 14.81 -16.15 -10.56
C PRO A 362 14.68 -15.09 -9.46
N LEU A 363 15.79 -14.83 -8.76
CA LEU A 363 15.91 -13.66 -7.88
C LEU A 363 16.18 -12.37 -8.67
N ALA A 364 16.42 -12.48 -9.98
CA ALA A 364 16.53 -11.32 -10.86
C ALA A 364 15.16 -10.65 -11.04
N ALA A 365 15.16 -9.34 -11.26
CA ALA A 365 13.97 -8.60 -11.64
C ALA A 365 13.50 -8.98 -13.06
N CYS A 366 12.19 -9.13 -13.26
CA CYS A 366 11.63 -9.31 -14.60
C CYS A 366 11.89 -8.08 -15.48
N CYS A 367 11.67 -6.89 -14.93
CA CYS A 367 11.88 -5.61 -15.57
C CYS A 367 13.01 -4.85 -14.88
N GLY A 368 14.06 -4.48 -15.60
CA GLY A 368 15.19 -3.81 -14.97
C GLY A 368 16.33 -3.48 -15.92
N SER A 369 17.56 -3.47 -15.44
CA SER A 369 18.67 -2.76 -16.10
C SER A 369 19.21 -3.38 -17.39
N GLY A 370 18.75 -4.57 -17.76
CA GLY A 370 19.26 -5.28 -18.94
C GLY A 370 20.62 -5.92 -18.77
N GLY A 371 21.13 -6.00 -17.54
CA GLY A 371 22.45 -6.55 -17.23
C GLY A 371 22.67 -6.76 -15.74
N GLY A 372 23.75 -7.48 -15.40
CA GLY A 372 24.06 -7.90 -14.03
C GLY A 372 23.30 -9.15 -13.60
N ARG A 373 23.72 -9.77 -12.48
CA ARG A 373 23.18 -11.05 -12.01
C ARG A 373 21.70 -11.00 -11.64
N TYR A 374 21.24 -9.87 -11.11
CA TYR A 374 19.88 -9.69 -10.60
C TYR A 374 19.02 -8.77 -11.47
N ASN A 375 19.48 -8.42 -12.67
CA ASN A 375 18.79 -7.52 -13.61
C ASN A 375 18.29 -6.20 -12.96
N TYR A 376 19.03 -5.66 -11.99
CA TYR A 376 18.69 -4.41 -11.31
C TYR A 376 19.90 -3.47 -11.35
N GLY A 377 19.66 -2.19 -11.65
CA GLY A 377 20.71 -1.18 -11.76
C GLY A 377 20.31 0.13 -11.10
N LYS A 378 21.28 0.81 -10.46
CA LYS A 378 21.06 2.08 -9.77
C LYS A 378 20.64 3.23 -10.71
N SER A 379 20.96 3.10 -12.00
CA SER A 379 20.79 4.17 -13.00
C SER A 379 19.85 3.80 -14.15
N ILE A 380 19.44 2.53 -14.24
CA ILE A 380 18.53 2.04 -15.28
C ILE A 380 17.39 1.34 -14.54
N SER A 381 16.29 2.06 -14.38
CA SER A 381 15.07 1.58 -13.75
C SER A 381 14.14 0.94 -14.78
N CYS A 382 13.24 0.08 -14.30
CA CYS A 382 12.19 -0.51 -15.12
C CYS A 382 11.41 0.58 -15.90
N GLY A 383 11.20 0.36 -17.20
CA GLY A 383 10.48 1.31 -18.07
C GLY A 383 11.34 2.43 -18.66
N SER A 384 12.65 2.48 -18.37
CA SER A 384 13.59 3.34 -19.09
C SER A 384 13.97 2.77 -20.47
N GLU A 385 14.47 3.60 -21.38
CA GLU A 385 14.80 3.23 -22.78
C GLU A 385 15.74 2.02 -22.88
N ASN A 386 16.67 1.89 -21.93
CA ASN A 386 17.64 0.78 -21.88
C ASN A 386 17.24 -0.35 -20.92
N SER A 387 16.02 -0.31 -20.38
CA SER A 387 15.54 -1.39 -19.53
C SER A 387 15.15 -2.62 -20.36
N THR A 388 15.32 -3.80 -19.77
CA THR A 388 14.79 -5.05 -20.32
C THR A 388 13.57 -5.49 -19.54
N VAL A 389 12.71 -6.27 -20.21
CA VAL A 389 11.53 -6.89 -19.61
C VAL A 389 11.54 -8.37 -19.98
N CYS A 390 11.24 -9.22 -19.01
CA CYS A 390 11.13 -10.66 -19.20
C CYS A 390 9.89 -11.02 -20.04
N GLY A 391 9.88 -12.22 -20.63
CA GLY A 391 8.76 -12.67 -21.47
C GLY A 391 7.50 -13.09 -20.69
N ASP A 392 7.66 -13.60 -19.46
CA ASP A 392 6.54 -14.04 -18.60
C ASP A 392 6.80 -13.64 -17.13
N PRO A 393 6.20 -12.53 -16.66
CA PRO A 393 6.38 -12.06 -15.28
C PRO A 393 5.89 -13.04 -14.22
N SER A 394 5.00 -13.98 -14.56
CA SER A 394 4.48 -14.96 -13.60
C SER A 394 5.52 -15.99 -13.15
N THR A 395 6.66 -16.05 -13.84
CA THR A 395 7.79 -16.95 -13.53
C THR A 395 8.87 -16.29 -12.66
N TYR A 396 8.73 -14.99 -12.36
CA TYR A 396 9.71 -14.21 -11.60
C TYR A 396 9.20 -13.89 -10.20
N LEU A 397 10.10 -13.86 -9.22
CA LEU A 397 9.78 -13.36 -7.89
C LEU A 397 9.57 -11.84 -7.93
N SER A 398 10.51 -11.12 -8.54
CA SER A 398 10.56 -9.66 -8.54
C SER A 398 10.14 -9.06 -9.88
N TRP A 399 9.35 -7.98 -9.82
CA TRP A 399 8.97 -7.20 -10.99
C TRP A 399 10.07 -6.20 -11.36
N ASP A 400 10.35 -5.20 -10.51
CA ASP A 400 11.24 -4.07 -10.79
C ASP A 400 12.53 -4.07 -9.93
N GLY A 401 12.76 -5.18 -9.22
CA GLY A 401 13.87 -5.37 -8.30
C GLY A 401 13.62 -4.91 -6.87
N LEU A 402 12.56 -4.16 -6.61
CA LEU A 402 12.11 -3.79 -5.26
C LEU A 402 10.80 -4.49 -4.89
N HIS A 403 9.88 -4.55 -5.84
CA HIS A 403 8.55 -5.11 -5.65
C HIS A 403 8.46 -6.52 -6.24
N PHE A 404 7.57 -7.32 -5.67
CA PHE A 404 7.24 -8.64 -6.20
C PHE A 404 6.30 -8.54 -7.40
N THR A 405 6.28 -9.60 -8.22
CA THR A 405 5.32 -9.74 -9.31
C THR A 405 3.91 -9.99 -8.77
N GLU A 406 2.89 -9.71 -9.57
CA GLU A 406 1.49 -10.03 -9.25
C GLU A 406 1.33 -11.51 -8.87
N ALA A 407 1.98 -12.41 -9.62
CA ALA A 407 1.95 -13.85 -9.36
C ALA A 407 2.53 -14.21 -7.97
N THR A 408 3.63 -13.56 -7.59
CA THR A 408 4.26 -13.75 -6.27
C THR A 408 3.35 -13.23 -5.16
N TYR A 409 2.81 -12.02 -5.30
CA TYR A 409 1.84 -11.49 -4.35
C TYR A 409 0.61 -12.41 -4.22
N LYS A 410 0.09 -12.93 -5.33
CA LYS A 410 -1.02 -13.89 -5.33
C LYS A 410 -0.68 -15.17 -4.56
N ALA A 411 0.53 -15.70 -4.73
CA ALA A 411 0.99 -16.88 -3.99
C ALA A 411 1.11 -16.59 -2.49
N ILE A 412 1.63 -15.42 -2.10
CA ILE A 412 1.69 -14.96 -0.70
C ILE A 412 0.28 -14.86 -0.11
N ALA A 413 -0.65 -14.20 -0.83
CA ALA A 413 -2.06 -14.06 -0.46
C ALA A 413 -2.67 -15.41 -0.11
N LYS A 414 -2.55 -16.35 -1.05
CA LYS A 414 -3.10 -17.69 -0.93
C LYS A 414 -2.48 -18.43 0.24
N GLY A 415 -1.18 -18.30 0.42
CA GLY A 415 -0.45 -18.90 1.54
C GLY A 415 -0.90 -18.40 2.92
N ILE A 416 -1.31 -17.13 3.03
CA ILE A 416 -1.82 -16.54 4.28
C ILE A 416 -3.28 -16.93 4.50
N LEU A 417 -4.11 -16.79 3.46
CA LEU A 417 -5.56 -17.00 3.53
C LEU A 417 -5.92 -18.49 3.67
N GLU A 418 -5.17 -19.38 3.02
CA GLU A 418 -5.47 -20.80 2.92
C GLU A 418 -4.39 -21.69 3.52
N GLY A 419 -3.16 -21.20 3.58
CA GLY A 419 -2.00 -21.95 4.02
C GLY A 419 -1.62 -21.73 5.48
N PRO A 420 -0.37 -22.08 5.86
CA PRO A 420 0.11 -22.00 7.23
C PRO A 420 0.68 -20.63 7.59
N PHE A 421 0.68 -19.64 6.70
CA PHE A 421 1.39 -18.37 6.88
C PHE A 421 0.54 -17.30 7.59
N ALA A 422 -0.31 -17.74 8.52
CA ALA A 422 -1.09 -16.88 9.39
C ALA A 422 -1.08 -17.45 10.81
N ASP A 423 -0.79 -16.60 11.80
CA ASP A 423 -0.81 -16.96 13.22
C ASP A 423 -1.69 -16.01 14.02
N PRO A 424 -2.76 -16.47 14.69
CA PRO A 424 -3.36 -17.80 14.52
C PRO A 424 -3.92 -17.96 13.10
N SER A 425 -3.95 -19.20 12.59
CA SER A 425 -4.45 -19.50 11.25
C SER A 425 -5.87 -18.97 11.05
N ILE A 426 -6.10 -18.20 9.97
CA ILE A 426 -7.39 -17.61 9.64
C ILE A 426 -8.53 -18.64 9.68
N ASN A 427 -8.27 -19.88 9.23
CA ASN A 427 -9.25 -20.96 9.28
C ASN A 427 -9.61 -21.40 10.70
N LYS A 428 -8.67 -21.33 11.66
CA LYS A 428 -8.85 -21.70 13.07
C LYS A 428 -9.41 -20.55 13.92
N THR A 429 -9.00 -19.31 13.69
CA THR A 429 -9.52 -18.16 14.43
C THR A 429 -10.98 -17.88 14.15
N CYS A 430 -11.46 -18.28 12.98
CA CYS A 430 -12.87 -18.23 12.68
C CYS A 430 -13.65 -19.42 13.30
N SER A 431 -12.98 -20.46 13.85
CA SER A 431 -13.61 -21.65 14.46
C SER A 431 -14.08 -21.45 15.89
N SER A 432 -13.64 -20.40 16.58
CA SER A 432 -14.07 -20.10 17.95
C SER A 432 -15.37 -19.30 17.97
N SER A 433 -16.39 -19.79 17.27
CA SER A 433 -17.79 -19.56 17.63
C SER A 433 -18.30 -20.82 18.32
N ASN A 434 -17.78 -21.06 19.53
CA ASN A 434 -18.43 -21.93 20.49
C ASN A 434 -18.12 -21.44 21.90
N ILE A 435 -18.95 -20.52 22.39
CA ILE A 435 -19.42 -20.58 23.78
C ILE A 435 -20.92 -20.30 23.78
N GLY A 436 -21.67 -21.41 23.81
CA GLY A 436 -22.86 -21.58 24.63
C GLY A 436 -24.09 -20.74 24.30
N TYR A 437 -25.03 -21.36 23.57
CA TYR A 437 -26.42 -21.23 23.94
C TYR A 437 -26.57 -21.71 25.39
N VAL A 438 -26.58 -20.79 26.35
CA VAL A 438 -27.31 -21.04 27.60
C VAL A 438 -28.75 -20.65 27.31
N VAL A 439 -29.52 -21.62 26.83
CA VAL A 439 -30.96 -21.61 27.07
C VAL A 439 -31.12 -21.77 28.58
N LYS A 440 -31.35 -20.66 29.27
CA LYS A 440 -32.10 -20.67 30.52
C LYS A 440 -33.30 -19.77 30.29
N GLU A 441 -34.42 -20.40 29.96
CA GLU A 441 -35.71 -19.92 30.46
C GLU A 441 -35.55 -19.65 31.96
N LEU A 442 -35.80 -18.41 32.37
CA LEU A 442 -36.23 -18.13 33.73
C LEU A 442 -37.39 -17.14 33.62
N THR A 443 -38.55 -17.76 33.72
CA THR A 443 -39.88 -17.18 33.87
C THR A 443 -39.94 -16.25 35.08
N ILE A 444 -40.75 -15.22 34.93
CA ILE A 444 -41.11 -14.14 35.86
C ILE A 444 -41.70 -14.68 37.18
N ASN A 445 -41.37 -14.10 38.35
CA ASN A 445 -42.36 -13.54 39.31
C ASN A 445 -41.78 -12.93 40.61
N VAL A 446 -42.01 -11.62 40.77
CA VAL A 446 -42.66 -10.89 41.89
C VAL A 446 -42.58 -11.47 43.31
N SER A 447 -41.97 -10.72 44.25
CA SER A 447 -42.60 -10.09 45.46
C SER A 447 -41.69 -9.96 46.70
N LYS A 448 -42.04 -8.94 47.50
CA LYS A 448 -41.50 -8.36 48.75
C LYS A 448 -41.21 -9.30 49.94
N ALA A 449 -40.52 -8.67 50.92
CA ALA A 449 -40.53 -8.87 52.38
C ALA A 449 -39.55 -9.95 52.90
N ASP A 450 -38.70 -9.72 53.89
CA ASP A 450 -38.63 -8.70 54.97
C ASP A 450 -37.27 -7.99 55.05
#